data_AF-R7WC72-F1
#
_entry.id   AF-R7WC72-F1
#
_cell.length_a   1.000
_cell.length_b   1.000
_cell.length_c   1.000
_cell.angle_alpha   90.00
_cell.angle_beta   90.00
_cell.angle_gamma   90.00
#
_symmetry.space_group_name_H-M   'P 1'
#
loop_
_entity.id
_entity.type
_entity.pdbx_description
1 polymer ?
#
loop_
_entity_poly.entity_id
_entity_poly.type
_entity_poly.pdbx_seq_one_letter_code
_entity_poly.pdbx_strand_id
1 'polypeptide(L)'
;MEWTTVETADGAKLSVRLFKPAAPVEDAEDVAVFPVTGAPIAGSAVDKVDQVVGYVSIGYPFGLLASILFGRHHDAILKSEKPKLFIMGTKDGFTSVKQLQNKLKSAAGRVDTHLIEGAGHFQMEGPAFDAQMAGEGWPS
;
A
#
# COMPACT_ATOMS: atom_id res chain seq x y z
N MET A 1 -6.97 5.43 19.62
CA MET A 1 -6.30 5.59 18.32
C MET A 1 -4.88 6.02 18.60
N GLU A 2 -3.89 5.29 18.11
CA GLU A 2 -2.47 5.51 18.44
C GLU A 2 -1.69 5.98 17.22
N TRP A 3 -0.74 6.88 17.45
CA TRP A 3 0.19 7.37 16.44
C TRP A 3 1.60 6.97 16.86
N THR A 4 2.42 6.54 15.90
CA THR A 4 3.85 6.32 16.12
C THR A 4 4.67 7.11 15.11
N THR A 5 5.90 7.47 15.48
CA THR A 5 6.83 8.13 14.55
C THR A 5 7.84 7.12 14.04
N VAL A 6 7.90 6.94 12.72
CA VAL A 6 8.88 6.06 12.07
C VAL A 6 9.89 6.90 11.30
N GLU A 7 11.17 6.69 11.58
CA GLU A 7 12.25 7.29 10.79
C GLU A 7 12.60 6.36 9.62
N THR A 8 12.55 6.86 8.39
CA THR A 8 12.85 6.12 7.17
C THR A 8 14.36 6.07 6.90
N ALA A 9 14.77 5.23 5.95
CA ALA A 9 16.20 5.02 5.66
C ALA A 9 16.92 6.27 5.08
N ASP A 10 16.16 7.27 4.63
CA ASP A 10 16.64 8.58 4.16
C ASP A 10 16.49 9.69 5.22
N GLY A 11 16.13 9.33 6.47
CA GLY A 11 16.03 10.26 7.60
C GLY A 11 14.70 11.02 7.68
N ALA A 12 13.74 10.75 6.80
CA ALA A 12 12.40 11.33 6.92
C ALA A 12 11.67 10.74 8.13
N LYS A 13 10.97 11.60 8.90
CA LYS A 13 10.19 11.18 10.07
C LYS A 13 8.72 11.18 9.74
N LEU A 14 8.08 10.04 9.89
CA LEU A 14 6.69 9.80 9.50
C LEU A 14 5.82 9.63 10.73
N SER A 15 4.76 10.42 10.83
CA SER A 15 3.68 10.12 11.77
C SER A 15 2.76 9.08 11.14
N VAL A 16 2.84 7.84 11.60
CA VAL A 16 2.06 6.70 11.13
C VAL A 16 0.91 6.47 12.09
N ARG A 17 -0.29 6.35 11.53
CA ARG A 17 -1.51 6.03 12.29
C ARG A 17 -1.64 4.52 12.37
N LEU A 18 -1.67 3.97 13.58
CA LEU A 18 -1.92 2.56 13.80
C LEU A 18 -3.43 2.36 13.91
N PHE A 19 -4.01 1.58 12.99
CA PHE A 19 -5.40 1.18 13.06
C PHE A 19 -5.50 -0.14 13.82
N LYS A 20 -6.13 -0.11 15.00
CA LYS A 20 -6.56 -1.33 15.70
C LYS A 20 -8.04 -1.56 15.36
N PRO A 21 -8.40 -2.69 14.74
CA PRO A 21 -9.79 -2.96 14.36
C PRO A 21 -10.72 -2.98 15.59
N ALA A 22 -11.96 -2.54 15.37
CA ALA A 22 -12.96 -2.37 16.44
C ALA A 22 -13.56 -3.68 16.95
N ALA A 23 -13.50 -4.74 16.14
CA ALA A 23 -13.79 -6.10 16.57
C ALA A 23 -12.48 -6.87 16.65
N PRO A 24 -12.28 -7.74 17.66
CA PRO A 24 -11.23 -8.73 17.62
C PRO A 24 -11.47 -9.58 16.38
N VAL A 25 -10.57 -9.49 15.40
CA VAL A 25 -10.40 -10.60 14.47
C VAL A 25 -9.77 -11.69 15.33
N GLU A 26 -10.36 -12.89 15.39
CA GLU A 26 -9.77 -13.99 16.16
C GLU A 26 -8.29 -14.13 15.78
N ASP A 27 -7.42 -14.15 16.79
CA ASP A 27 -5.95 -14.17 16.69
C ASP A 27 -5.23 -12.93 16.15
N ALA A 28 -5.88 -11.77 15.95
CA ALA A 28 -5.23 -10.62 15.33
C ALA A 28 -4.81 -9.52 16.33
N GLU A 29 -3.51 -9.42 16.59
CA GLU A 29 -2.81 -8.28 17.21
C GLU A 29 -2.30 -7.30 16.12
N ASP A 30 -3.05 -7.21 15.02
CA ASP A 30 -2.48 -6.99 13.70
C ASP A 30 -2.84 -5.61 13.13
N VAL A 31 -1.83 -4.78 12.90
CA VAL A 31 -1.99 -3.46 12.26
C VAL A 31 -1.73 -3.57 10.76
N ALA A 32 -2.70 -3.16 9.95
CA ALA A 32 -2.53 -2.96 8.51
C ALA A 32 -2.32 -1.46 8.20
N VAL A 33 -1.32 -1.15 7.37
CA VAL A 33 -1.01 0.23 6.98
C VAL A 33 -1.68 0.55 5.63
N PHE A 34 -2.47 1.64 5.58
CA PHE A 34 -3.19 2.12 4.39
C PHE A 34 -2.76 3.54 3.99
N PRO A 35 -1.83 3.70 3.05
CA PRO A 35 -1.43 4.99 2.52
C PRO A 35 -1.93 5.20 1.08
N VAL A 36 -2.45 6.40 0.81
CA VAL A 36 -2.90 6.83 -0.52
C VAL A 36 -1.86 7.75 -1.18
N THR A 37 -1.35 8.76 -0.47
CA THR A 37 -0.31 9.68 -0.98
C THR A 37 1.08 9.44 -0.39
N GLY A 38 1.18 8.63 0.67
CA GLY A 38 2.44 8.28 1.36
C GLY A 38 2.92 6.87 1.08
N ALA A 39 2.44 6.22 0.02
CA ALA A 39 2.54 4.78 -0.13
C ALA A 39 3.99 4.23 -0.12
N PRO A 40 4.92 4.79 -0.89
CA PRO A 40 6.32 4.36 -0.79
C PRO A 40 6.91 4.52 0.61
N ILE A 41 6.61 5.67 1.20
CA ILE A 41 7.17 6.14 2.45
C ILE A 41 6.67 5.26 3.62
N ALA A 42 5.36 5.00 3.69
CA ALA A 42 4.75 4.06 4.63
C ALA A 42 5.21 2.61 4.39
N GLY A 43 5.40 2.21 3.13
CA GLY A 43 6.01 0.92 2.78
C GLY A 43 7.40 0.71 3.40
N SER A 44 8.14 1.79 3.64
CA SER A 44 9.47 1.74 4.28
C SER A 44 9.43 1.54 5.80
N ALA A 45 8.25 1.67 6.41
CA ALA A 45 8.03 1.46 7.83
C ALA A 45 7.56 0.03 8.18
N VAL A 46 7.11 -0.74 7.18
CA VAL A 46 6.43 -2.03 7.36
C VAL A 46 7.26 -3.02 8.17
N ASP A 47 8.56 -3.14 7.89
CA ASP A 47 9.45 -4.05 8.64
C ASP A 47 10.09 -3.40 9.87
N LYS A 48 9.84 -2.11 10.11
CA LYS A 48 10.37 -1.38 11.27
C LYS A 48 9.44 -1.40 12.48
N VAL A 49 8.21 -1.87 12.30
CA VAL A 49 7.17 -1.92 13.32
C VAL A 49 6.66 -3.36 13.40
N ASP A 50 6.96 -4.03 14.50
CA ASP A 50 6.64 -5.46 14.68
C ASP A 50 5.14 -5.73 14.64
N GLN A 51 4.32 -4.78 15.10
CA GLN A 51 2.86 -4.87 15.12
C GLN A 51 2.23 -4.75 13.72
N VAL A 52 2.99 -4.30 12.72
CA VAL A 52 2.49 -4.29 11.34
C VAL A 52 2.57 -5.70 10.80
N VAL A 53 1.45 -6.26 10.36
CA VAL A 53 1.44 -7.61 9.77
C VAL A 53 1.25 -7.61 8.26
N GLY A 54 0.91 -6.47 7.69
CA GLY A 54 0.65 -6.37 6.26
C GLY A 54 0.52 -4.95 5.78
N TYR A 55 0.49 -4.80 4.46
CA TYR A 55 0.53 -3.51 3.80
C TYR A 55 -0.52 -3.45 2.69
N VAL A 56 -1.33 -2.38 2.67
CA VAL A 56 -2.32 -2.16 1.61
C VAL A 56 -2.04 -0.81 0.99
N SER A 57 -1.65 -0.78 -0.28
CA SER A 57 -1.48 0.47 -1.02
C SER A 57 -2.69 0.77 -1.89
N ILE A 58 -3.02 2.06 -2.03
CA ILE A 58 -3.98 2.56 -3.01
C ILE A 58 -3.22 3.52 -3.94
N GLY A 59 -3.24 3.27 -5.25
CA GLY A 59 -2.59 4.12 -6.25
C GLY A 59 -1.06 4.20 -6.10
N TYR A 60 -0.36 3.07 -5.95
CA TYR A 60 1.10 3.13 -5.71
C TYR A 60 1.86 3.71 -6.93
N PRO A 61 2.68 4.78 -6.77
CA PRO A 61 3.36 5.42 -7.88
C PRO A 61 4.68 4.71 -8.27
N PHE A 62 4.62 3.76 -9.20
CA PHE A 62 5.79 3.09 -9.81
C PHE A 62 6.31 3.75 -11.10
N GLY A 63 5.74 4.87 -11.53
CA GLY A 63 6.15 5.58 -12.75
C GLY A 63 7.63 5.98 -12.79
N LEU A 64 8.14 6.36 -13.96
CA LEU A 64 9.56 6.70 -14.16
C LEU A 64 9.99 7.90 -13.29
N LEU A 65 9.18 8.98 -13.29
CA LEU A 65 9.44 10.16 -12.46
C LEU A 65 9.30 9.84 -10.96
N ALA A 66 8.31 9.02 -10.59
CA ALA A 66 8.12 8.58 -9.21
C ALA A 66 9.27 7.68 -8.73
N SER A 67 9.82 6.83 -9.59
CA SER A 67 10.96 5.96 -9.26
C SER A 67 12.25 6.73 -9.00
N ILE A 68 12.41 7.93 -9.59
CA ILE A 68 13.55 8.82 -9.29
C ILE A 68 13.39 9.41 -7.89
N LEU A 69 12.18 9.78 -7.48
CA LEU A 69 11.90 10.40 -6.18
C LEU A 69 11.80 9.38 -5.04
N PHE A 70 11.26 8.19 -5.32
CA PHE A 70 10.85 7.21 -4.31
C PHE A 70 11.51 5.84 -4.48
N GLY A 71 12.49 5.68 -5.37
CA GLY A 71 13.08 4.38 -5.70
C GLY A 71 13.59 3.58 -4.49
N ARG A 72 14.20 4.24 -3.50
CA ARG A 72 14.68 3.58 -2.26
C ARG A 72 13.53 3.09 -1.39
N HIS A 73 12.39 3.76 -1.42
CA HIS A 73 11.19 3.39 -0.70
C HIS A 73 10.44 2.24 -1.38
N HIS A 74 10.52 2.15 -2.71
CA HIS A 74 10.01 1.00 -3.47
C HIS A 74 10.73 -0.29 -3.04
N ASP A 75 12.05 -0.23 -2.91
CA ASP A 75 12.85 -1.38 -2.51
C ASP A 75 12.48 -1.93 -1.14
N ALA A 76 12.19 -1.05 -0.17
CA ALA A 76 11.85 -1.48 1.19
C ALA A 76 10.57 -2.33 1.20
N ILE A 77 9.50 -1.84 0.58
CA ILE A 77 8.25 -2.59 0.55
C ILE A 77 8.33 -3.84 -0.33
N LEU A 78 9.05 -3.79 -1.45
CA LEU A 78 9.19 -4.96 -2.33
C LEU A 78 10.02 -6.09 -1.69
N LYS A 79 10.90 -5.80 -0.73
CA LYS A 79 11.73 -6.80 -0.03
C LYS A 79 11.10 -7.37 1.24
N SER A 80 10.08 -6.71 1.81
CA SER A 80 9.38 -7.22 2.99
C SER A 80 8.72 -8.57 2.70
N GLU A 81 8.85 -9.54 3.60
CA GLU A 81 8.14 -10.84 3.51
C GLU A 81 6.67 -10.74 3.96
N LYS A 82 6.27 -9.62 4.58
CA LYS A 82 4.90 -9.41 5.06
C LYS A 82 3.91 -9.34 3.88
N PRO A 83 2.69 -9.91 4.01
CA PRO A 83 1.68 -9.86 2.97
C PRO A 83 1.36 -8.44 2.55
N LYS A 84 1.19 -8.23 1.24
CA LYS A 84 0.95 -6.91 0.66
C LYS A 84 -0.10 -6.95 -0.43
N LEU A 85 -0.99 -5.96 -0.42
CA LEU A 85 -2.06 -5.77 -1.39
C LEU A 85 -1.89 -4.42 -2.08
N PHE A 86 -1.94 -4.41 -3.40
CA PHE A 86 -1.91 -3.19 -4.21
C PHE A 86 -3.25 -2.99 -4.91
N ILE A 87 -3.95 -1.92 -4.55
CA ILE A 87 -5.19 -1.46 -5.19
C ILE A 87 -4.82 -0.34 -6.17
N MET A 88 -5.20 -0.45 -7.43
CA MET A 88 -4.85 0.55 -8.46
C MET A 88 -5.88 0.64 -9.58
N GLY A 89 -6.10 1.84 -10.10
CA GLY A 89 -7.02 2.07 -11.21
C GLY A 89 -6.36 1.71 -12.54
N THR A 90 -7.10 1.14 -13.48
CA THR A 90 -6.52 0.76 -14.79
C THR A 90 -6.17 1.97 -15.67
N LYS A 91 -6.72 3.15 -15.36
CA LYS A 91 -6.41 4.45 -16.00
C LYS A 91 -5.56 5.36 -15.10
N ASP A 92 -4.77 4.79 -14.19
CA ASP A 92 -3.82 5.54 -13.39
C ASP A 92 -2.77 6.24 -14.29
N GLY A 93 -2.63 7.56 -14.12
CA GLY A 93 -1.72 8.40 -14.91
C GLY A 93 -0.26 8.39 -14.42
N PHE A 94 0.00 7.83 -13.24
CA PHE A 94 1.32 7.73 -12.62
C PHE A 94 1.92 6.33 -12.81
N THR A 95 1.08 5.29 -12.78
CA THR A 95 1.52 3.89 -12.89
C THR A 95 0.64 3.12 -13.86
N SER A 96 1.23 2.57 -14.92
CA SER A 96 0.50 1.61 -15.76
C SER A 96 0.37 0.24 -15.10
N VAL A 97 -0.70 -0.50 -15.43
CA VAL A 97 -0.91 -1.91 -15.00
C VAL A 97 0.32 -2.78 -15.27
N LYS A 98 0.94 -2.60 -16.44
CA LYS A 98 2.17 -3.33 -16.83
C LYS A 98 3.34 -2.99 -15.91
N GLN A 99 3.51 -1.73 -15.52
CA GLN A 99 4.59 -1.33 -14.61
C GLN A 99 4.39 -1.93 -13.22
N LEU A 100 3.16 -1.87 -12.68
CA LEU A 100 2.81 -2.49 -11.41
C LEU A 100 3.14 -3.99 -11.44
N GLN A 101 2.56 -4.73 -12.39
CA GLN A 101 2.77 -6.17 -12.51
C GLN A 101 4.24 -6.54 -12.67
N ASN A 102 5.00 -5.81 -13.48
CA ASN A 102 6.42 -6.09 -13.66
C ASN A 102 7.25 -5.83 -12.40
N LYS A 103 6.91 -4.81 -11.61
CA LYS A 103 7.58 -4.53 -10.34
C LYS A 103 7.29 -5.61 -9.29
N LEU A 104 6.05 -6.12 -9.26
CA LEU A 104 5.63 -7.11 -8.27
C LEU A 104 6.17 -8.52 -8.55
N LYS A 105 6.63 -8.83 -9.77
CA LYS A 105 7.25 -10.14 -10.10
C LYS A 105 8.47 -10.48 -9.25
N SER A 106 9.18 -9.47 -8.75
CA SER A 106 10.36 -9.63 -7.91
C SER A 106 10.10 -9.32 -6.44
N ALA A 107 8.84 -9.12 -6.05
CA ALA A 107 8.51 -8.82 -4.67
C ALA A 107 8.56 -10.08 -3.80
N ALA A 108 9.05 -9.94 -2.57
CA ALA A 108 9.07 -11.00 -1.57
C ALA A 108 7.69 -11.18 -0.90
N GLY A 109 7.48 -12.33 -0.29
CA GLY A 109 6.25 -12.70 0.40
C GLY A 109 5.01 -12.81 -0.51
N ARG A 110 3.84 -12.88 0.13
CA ARG A 110 2.54 -12.89 -0.57
C ARG A 110 2.22 -11.50 -1.11
N VAL A 111 1.89 -11.43 -2.40
CA VAL A 111 1.53 -10.19 -3.08
C VAL A 111 0.23 -10.37 -3.85
N ASP A 112 -0.77 -9.56 -3.50
CA ASP A 112 -2.06 -9.52 -4.18
C ASP A 112 -2.25 -8.16 -4.87
N THR A 113 -3.03 -8.15 -5.95
CA THR A 113 -3.39 -6.93 -6.68
C THR A 113 -4.88 -6.87 -6.94
N HIS A 114 -5.50 -5.72 -6.67
CA HIS A 114 -6.87 -5.43 -7.07
C HIS A 114 -6.88 -4.26 -8.05
N LEU A 115 -7.35 -4.50 -9.28
CA LEU A 115 -7.42 -3.48 -10.32
C LEU A 115 -8.85 -2.98 -10.48
N ILE A 116 -9.05 -1.67 -10.32
CA ILE A 116 -10.34 -1.03 -10.52
C ILE A 116 -10.42 -0.54 -11.96
N GLU A 117 -11.28 -1.20 -12.75
CA GLU A 117 -11.41 -0.92 -14.17
C GLU A 117 -11.93 0.51 -14.42
N GLY A 118 -11.28 1.23 -15.32
CA GLY A 118 -11.67 2.56 -15.75
C GLY A 118 -11.34 3.71 -14.79
N ALA A 119 -10.90 3.43 -13.56
CA ALA A 119 -10.57 4.47 -12.58
C ALA A 119 -9.17 5.07 -12.82
N GLY A 120 -9.08 6.39 -12.66
CA GLY A 120 -7.83 7.12 -12.52
C GLY A 120 -7.34 7.16 -11.06
N HIS A 121 -6.10 7.61 -10.87
CA HIS A 121 -5.37 7.56 -9.60
C HIS A 121 -6.13 8.12 -8.39
N PHE A 122 -6.71 9.32 -8.52
CA PHE A 122 -7.48 9.96 -7.44
C PHE A 122 -8.97 9.64 -7.47
N GLN A 123 -9.48 9.03 -8.55
CA GLN A 123 -10.92 8.78 -8.68
C GLN A 123 -11.40 7.74 -7.67
N MET A 124 -10.57 6.75 -7.38
CA MET A 124 -10.84 5.68 -6.42
C MET A 124 -10.94 6.10 -4.96
N GLU A 125 -10.55 7.34 -4.63
CA GLU A 125 -10.78 7.93 -3.30
C GLU A 125 -12.18 8.54 -3.16
N GLY A 126 -12.92 8.66 -4.26
CA GLY A 126 -14.26 9.23 -4.27
C GLY A 126 -15.33 8.21 -3.86
N PRO A 127 -16.48 8.68 -3.36
CA PRO A 127 -17.55 7.84 -2.81
C PRO A 127 -18.17 6.86 -3.83
N ALA A 128 -17.96 7.11 -5.13
CA ALA A 128 -18.40 6.21 -6.20
C ALA A 128 -17.69 4.84 -6.16
N PHE A 129 -16.57 4.73 -5.44
CA PHE A 129 -15.76 3.52 -5.35
C PHE A 129 -15.78 2.88 -3.95
N ASP A 130 -16.49 3.45 -2.97
CA ASP A 130 -16.53 2.96 -1.58
C ASP A 130 -16.91 1.48 -1.49
N ALA A 131 -17.92 1.05 -2.26
CA ALA A 131 -18.36 -0.35 -2.30
C ALA A 131 -17.24 -1.30 -2.76
N GLN A 132 -16.53 -0.93 -3.83
CA GLN A 132 -15.40 -1.72 -4.34
C GLN A 132 -14.22 -1.70 -3.38
N MET A 133 -13.96 -0.57 -2.71
CA MET A 133 -12.90 -0.45 -1.70
C MET A 133 -13.22 -1.23 -0.42
N ALA A 134 -14.51 -1.40 -0.10
CA ALA A 134 -15.00 -2.23 0.99
C ALA A 134 -15.00 -3.74 0.68
N GLY A 135 -14.58 -4.13 -0.53
CA GLY A 135 -14.47 -5.54 -0.94
C GLY A 135 -15.69 -6.08 -1.68
N GLU A 136 -16.70 -5.27 -1.98
CA GLU A 136 -17.83 -5.74 -2.79
C GLU A 136 -17.37 -6.09 -4.21
N GLY A 137 -17.62 -7.33 -4.63
CA GLY A 137 -17.25 -7.83 -5.95
C GLY A 137 -15.80 -8.28 -6.08
N TRP A 138 -15.05 -8.41 -4.99
CA TRP A 138 -13.72 -9.02 -5.02
C TRP A 138 -13.85 -10.54 -5.20
N PRO A 139 -12.97 -11.17 -6.01
CA PRO A 139 -12.92 -12.62 -6.07
C PRO A 139 -12.49 -13.18 -4.71
N SER A 140 -13.26 -14.15 -4.21
CA SER A 140 -13.02 -14.90 -2.97
C SER A 140 -11.88 -15.91 -3.11
#